data_AF-A0A822A931-F1
#
_entry.id   AF-A0A822A931-F1
#
_cell.length_a   1.000
_cell.length_b   1.000
_cell.length_c   1.000
_cell.angle_alpha   90.00
_cell.angle_beta   90.00
_cell.angle_gamma   90.00
#
_symmetry.space_group_name_H-M   'P 1'
#
loop_
_entity.id
_entity.type
_entity.pdbx_description
1 polymer ?
#
loop_
_entity_poly.entity_id
_entity_poly.type
_entity_poly.pdbx_seq_one_letter_code
_entity_poly.pdbx_strand_id
1 'polypeptide(L)'
;HEGFYTLRRQFITSYAVLCTSHYILGIGDRHQSNFLIDTSSGQVIGIDFGSAFNAATIHLPVPELIPIRLTRQLIQLMSPIGTDGLFRATMIHTMNALRENSDLLLSTMDVFIKEPLMEWMEHALKASKQVTQSESPTVRSDDTYAKDRIKSARLKLNGINPAVILGSDLKLNNFLRPSALKDALRQMEKVVGGDQIHNKRAQILMQYESNRYHKLTVDEQIDCIIDQATDVDILG
;
A
#
# COMPACT_ATOMS: atom_id res chain seq x y z
N HIS A 1 -20.14 -25.45 14.15
CA HIS A 1 -18.67 -25.52 13.92
C HIS A 1 -18.31 -25.34 12.46
N GLU A 2 -18.91 -26.09 11.53
CA GLU A 2 -18.61 -25.98 10.09
C GLU A 2 -18.84 -24.57 9.51
N GLY A 3 -19.98 -23.94 9.80
CA GLY A 3 -20.28 -22.58 9.33
C GLY A 3 -19.25 -21.53 9.74
N PHE A 4 -18.69 -21.62 10.96
CA PHE A 4 -17.63 -20.70 11.40
C PHE A 4 -16.35 -20.85 10.56
N TYR A 5 -15.92 -22.09 10.28
CA TYR A 5 -14.73 -22.32 9.45
C TYR A 5 -14.93 -21.83 8.03
N THR A 6 -16.12 -22.02 7.46
CA THR A 6 -16.46 -21.52 6.12
C THR A 6 -16.42 -20.00 6.07
N LEU A 7 -17.12 -19.31 6.99
CA LEU A 7 -17.14 -17.84 7.06
C LEU A 7 -15.72 -17.29 7.26
N ARG A 8 -14.94 -17.89 8.17
CA ARG A 8 -13.56 -17.49 8.44
C ARG A 8 -12.67 -17.67 7.22
N ARG A 9 -12.80 -18.79 6.50
CA ARG A 9 -12.05 -19.06 5.27
C ARG A 9 -12.39 -18.03 4.19
N GLN A 10 -13.68 -17.76 3.96
CA GLN A 10 -14.14 -16.78 2.98
C GLN A 10 -13.65 -15.37 3.31
N PHE A 11 -13.71 -14.98 4.59
CA PHE A 11 -13.16 -13.73 5.06
C PHE A 11 -11.67 -13.62 4.75
N ILE A 12 -10.86 -14.59 5.19
CA ILE A 12 -9.40 -14.54 5.03
C ILE A 12 -9.02 -14.51 3.55
N THR A 13 -9.65 -15.33 2.72
CA THR A 13 -9.35 -15.39 1.28
C THR A 13 -9.73 -14.09 0.59
N SER A 14 -10.96 -13.59 0.77
CA SER A 14 -11.38 -12.33 0.14
C SER A 14 -10.56 -11.13 0.62
N TYR A 15 -10.24 -11.07 1.92
CA TYR A 15 -9.43 -10.01 2.50
C TYR A 15 -7.98 -10.05 2.00
N ALA A 16 -7.38 -11.23 1.84
CA ALA A 16 -6.04 -11.38 1.28
C ALA A 16 -5.96 -10.92 -0.18
N VAL A 17 -6.94 -11.30 -1.00
CA VAL A 17 -7.04 -10.84 -2.40
C VAL A 17 -7.16 -9.32 -2.42
N LEU A 18 -8.07 -8.76 -1.61
CA LEU A 18 -8.29 -7.32 -1.52
C LEU A 18 -7.02 -6.57 -1.09
N CYS A 19 -6.32 -7.05 -0.06
CA CYS A 19 -5.06 -6.47 0.41
C CYS A 19 -3.98 -6.44 -0.68
N THR A 20 -3.77 -7.55 -1.39
CA THR A 20 -2.78 -7.64 -2.46
C THR A 20 -3.13 -6.70 -3.62
N SER A 21 -4.39 -6.63 -4.02
CA SER A 21 -4.86 -5.71 -5.07
C SER A 21 -4.72 -4.25 -4.64
N HIS A 22 -5.10 -3.91 -3.40
CA HIS A 22 -4.94 -2.57 -2.84
C HIS A 22 -3.48 -2.14 -2.80
N TYR A 23 -2.57 -3.05 -2.44
CA TYR A 23 -1.15 -2.78 -2.46
C TYR A 23 -0.67 -2.42 -3.87
N ILE A 24 -0.99 -3.21 -4.90
CA ILE A 24 -0.59 -2.93 -6.29
C ILE A 24 -1.15 -1.59 -6.78
N LEU A 25 -2.45 -1.35 -6.59
CA LEU A 25 -3.13 -0.13 -7.00
C LEU A 25 -2.74 1.11 -6.16
N GLY A 26 -2.14 0.90 -4.99
CA GLY A 26 -1.80 1.98 -4.07
C GLY A 26 -3.01 2.60 -3.38
N ILE A 27 -4.03 1.81 -3.08
CA ILE A 27 -5.24 2.28 -2.38
C ILE A 27 -4.90 2.48 -0.91
N GLY A 28 -4.92 3.72 -0.45
CA GLY A 28 -4.80 4.12 0.96
C GLY A 28 -6.15 4.40 1.62
N ASP A 29 -6.12 5.15 2.72
CA ASP A 29 -7.28 5.52 3.56
C ASP A 29 -8.09 4.31 4.05
N ARG A 30 -7.36 3.28 4.52
CA ARG A 30 -7.94 1.98 4.88
C ARG A 30 -8.45 1.98 6.32
N HIS A 31 -9.51 2.74 6.56
CA HIS A 31 -10.25 2.72 7.82
C HIS A 31 -11.40 1.71 7.81
N GLN A 32 -11.99 1.44 8.99
CA GLN A 32 -12.92 0.32 9.17
C GLN A 32 -14.20 0.44 8.32
N SER A 33 -14.72 1.65 8.12
CA SER A 33 -15.92 1.87 7.30
C SER A 33 -15.69 1.67 5.79
N ASN A 34 -14.45 1.55 5.32
CA ASN A 34 -14.15 1.26 3.91
C ASN A 34 -14.16 -0.24 3.61
N PHE A 35 -14.48 -1.08 4.61
CA PHE A 35 -14.63 -2.52 4.46
C PHE A 35 -16.04 -2.94 4.85
N LEU A 36 -16.80 -3.46 3.88
CA LEU A 36 -18.07 -4.10 4.13
C LEU A 36 -17.86 -5.61 4.24
N ILE A 37 -18.56 -6.24 5.19
CA ILE A 37 -18.54 -7.68 5.38
C ILE A 37 -19.93 -8.21 5.10
N ASP A 38 -20.04 -9.12 4.12
CA ASP A 38 -21.27 -9.87 3.94
C ASP A 38 -21.42 -10.88 5.07
N THR A 39 -22.39 -10.65 5.95
CA THR A 39 -22.63 -11.50 7.13
C THR A 39 -23.13 -12.91 6.76
N SER A 40 -23.64 -13.12 5.55
CA SER A 40 -24.11 -14.42 5.08
C SER A 40 -22.99 -15.30 4.52
N SER A 41 -22.04 -14.70 3.78
CA SER A 41 -20.93 -15.41 3.13
C SER A 41 -19.57 -15.27 3.83
N GLY A 42 -19.41 -14.25 4.67
CA GLY A 42 -18.16 -13.88 5.32
C GLY A 42 -17.19 -13.10 4.43
N GLN A 43 -17.55 -12.76 3.20
CA GLN A 43 -16.68 -12.06 2.27
C GLN A 43 -16.51 -10.58 2.60
N VAL A 44 -15.32 -10.04 2.33
CA VAL A 44 -14.99 -8.62 2.52
C VAL A 44 -14.97 -7.89 1.17
N ILE A 45 -15.59 -6.71 1.13
CA ILE A 45 -15.65 -5.82 -0.03
C ILE A 45 -15.08 -4.45 0.36
N GLY A 46 -14.13 -3.93 -0.42
CA GLY A 46 -13.67 -2.55 -0.32
C GLY A 46 -14.60 -1.61 -1.10
N ILE A 47 -14.99 -0.48 -0.52
CA ILE A 47 -15.99 0.42 -1.13
C ILE A 47 -15.50 1.83 -1.47
N ASP A 48 -14.39 2.27 -0.89
CA ASP A 48 -13.84 3.60 -1.14
C ASP A 48 -12.42 3.50 -1.69
N PHE A 49 -12.25 4.02 -2.91
CA PHE A 49 -11.00 4.07 -3.65
C PHE A 49 -10.54 5.50 -3.90
N GLY A 50 -11.09 6.46 -3.15
CA GLY A 50 -10.81 7.89 -3.27
C GLY A 50 -9.34 8.25 -3.14
N SER A 51 -8.58 7.41 -2.41
CA SER A 51 -7.14 7.55 -2.21
C SER A 51 -6.33 6.47 -2.96
N ALA A 52 -6.50 6.37 -4.28
CA ALA A 52 -5.72 5.46 -5.13
C ALA A 52 -4.30 5.97 -5.43
N PHE A 53 -3.45 5.12 -6.03
CA PHE A 53 -2.11 5.47 -6.53
C PHE A 53 -1.15 6.10 -5.48
N ASN A 54 -1.24 5.64 -4.24
CA ASN A 54 -0.48 6.10 -3.08
C ASN A 54 -0.78 7.57 -2.70
N ALA A 55 -1.97 8.07 -3.06
CA ALA A 55 -2.40 9.42 -2.69
C ALA A 55 -2.35 9.67 -1.17
N ALA A 56 -2.69 8.67 -0.35
CA ALA A 56 -2.62 8.77 1.12
C ALA A 56 -1.19 9.02 1.62
N THR A 57 -0.16 8.52 0.94
CA THR A 57 1.24 8.77 1.29
C THR A 57 1.72 10.13 0.79
N ILE A 58 1.23 10.61 -0.35
CA ILE A 58 1.77 11.80 -1.05
C ILE A 58 1.02 13.09 -0.73
N HIS A 59 -0.28 12.99 -0.47
CA HIS A 59 -1.19 14.14 -0.37
C HIS A 59 -1.79 14.33 1.03
N LEU A 60 -1.42 13.51 2.01
CA LEU A 60 -1.80 13.73 3.40
C LEU A 60 -0.64 14.38 4.19
N PRO A 61 -0.94 15.31 5.11
CA PRO A 61 0.08 15.86 6.02
C PRO A 61 0.72 14.79 6.89
N VAL A 62 -0.08 13.83 7.36
CA VAL A 62 0.39 12.60 8.01
C VAL A 62 0.26 11.48 6.98
N PRO A 63 1.37 11.03 6.37
CA PRO A 63 1.33 10.04 5.31
C PRO A 63 0.96 8.66 5.86
N GLU A 64 0.19 7.89 5.10
CA GLU A 64 -0.03 6.48 5.41
C GLU A 64 1.22 5.66 5.05
N LEU A 65 1.76 4.94 6.03
CA LEU A 65 3.04 4.20 5.92
C LEU A 65 2.87 2.68 5.84
N ILE A 66 1.67 2.16 6.12
CA ILE A 66 1.38 0.73 5.99
C ILE A 66 1.07 0.39 4.52
N PRO A 67 1.51 -0.77 3.99
CA PRO A 67 1.16 -1.19 2.63
C PRO A 67 -0.24 -1.77 2.54
N ILE A 68 -0.72 -2.38 3.62
CA ILE A 68 -2.05 -2.98 3.78
C ILE A 68 -2.51 -2.82 5.24
N ARG A 69 -3.82 -2.88 5.51
CA ARG A 69 -4.35 -2.87 6.87
C ARG A 69 -4.25 -4.27 7.48
N LEU A 70 -3.45 -4.45 8.52
CA LEU A 70 -3.33 -5.74 9.21
C LEU A 70 -3.30 -5.57 10.74
N THR A 71 -4.45 -5.21 11.31
CA THR A 71 -4.58 -4.98 12.76
C THR A 71 -4.57 -6.26 13.58
N ARG A 72 -4.32 -6.13 14.89
CA ARG A 72 -4.39 -7.22 15.86
C ARG A 72 -5.68 -8.05 15.79
N GLN A 73 -6.84 -7.42 15.55
CA GLN A 73 -8.11 -8.15 15.46
C GLN A 73 -8.17 -9.07 14.22
N LEU A 74 -7.62 -8.61 13.10
CA LEU A 74 -7.55 -9.40 11.87
C LEU A 74 -6.57 -10.56 12.04
N ILE A 75 -5.42 -10.33 12.69
CA ILE A 75 -4.45 -11.39 12.98
C ILE A 75 -5.06 -12.42 13.94
N GLN A 76 -5.80 -11.98 14.96
CA GLN A 76 -6.45 -12.87 15.92
C GLN A 76 -7.53 -13.74 15.28
N LEU A 77 -8.26 -13.21 14.28
CA LEU A 77 -9.21 -14.00 13.50
C LEU A 77 -8.52 -15.18 12.78
N MET A 78 -7.25 -15.02 12.40
CA MET A 78 -6.44 -16.03 11.70
C MET A 78 -5.74 -17.02 12.65
N SER A 79 -5.89 -16.87 13.97
CA SER A 79 -5.30 -17.79 14.95
C SER A 79 -5.80 -19.24 14.80
N PRO A 80 -5.00 -20.26 15.16
CA PRO A 80 -3.67 -20.14 15.79
C PRO A 80 -2.51 -19.91 14.81
N ILE A 81 -2.72 -20.11 13.51
CA ILE A 81 -1.65 -20.04 12.50
C ILE A 81 -1.24 -18.58 12.23
N GLY A 82 -2.16 -17.64 12.37
CA GLY A 82 -1.90 -16.24 12.09
C GLY A 82 -1.75 -15.97 10.59
N THR A 83 -0.91 -15.01 10.24
CA THR A 83 -0.75 -14.52 8.85
C THR A 83 -0.06 -15.53 7.95
N ASP A 84 0.80 -16.41 8.49
CA ASP A 84 1.63 -17.34 7.73
C ASP A 84 0.84 -18.49 7.06
N GLY A 85 -0.44 -18.64 7.41
CA GLY A 85 -1.31 -19.66 6.86
C GLY A 85 -2.03 -19.23 5.58
N LEU A 86 -3.35 -19.40 5.58
CA LEU A 86 -4.21 -19.14 4.42
C LEU A 86 -4.07 -17.71 3.88
N PHE A 87 -3.82 -16.73 4.75
CA PHE A 87 -3.67 -15.33 4.36
C PHE A 87 -2.44 -15.14 3.45
N ARG A 88 -1.23 -15.46 3.95
CA ARG A 88 0.03 -15.41 3.17
C ARG A 88 -0.07 -16.24 1.89
N ALA A 89 -0.58 -17.47 1.98
CA ALA A 89 -0.74 -18.34 0.81
C ALA A 89 -1.65 -17.69 -0.25
N THR A 90 -2.80 -17.13 0.14
CA THR A 90 -3.70 -16.44 -0.80
C THR A 90 -3.03 -15.22 -1.41
N MET A 91 -2.33 -14.40 -0.62
CA MET A 91 -1.59 -13.24 -1.12
C MET A 91 -0.54 -13.63 -2.17
N ILE A 92 0.20 -14.71 -1.96
CA ILE A 92 1.20 -15.22 -2.92
C ILE A 92 0.53 -15.60 -4.24
N HIS A 93 -0.55 -16.38 -4.21
CA HIS A 93 -1.25 -16.78 -5.42
C HIS A 93 -1.82 -15.57 -6.17
N THR A 94 -2.42 -14.62 -5.47
CA THR A 94 -2.92 -13.37 -6.06
C THR A 94 -1.77 -12.55 -6.67
N MET A 95 -0.66 -12.40 -5.96
CA MET A 95 0.49 -11.62 -6.45
C MET A 95 1.12 -12.28 -7.68
N ASN A 96 1.27 -13.60 -7.72
CA ASN A 96 1.73 -14.31 -8.92
C ASN A 96 0.84 -14.00 -10.13
N ALA A 97 -0.48 -14.16 -9.98
CA ALA A 97 -1.44 -13.87 -11.07
C ALA A 97 -1.37 -12.41 -11.56
N LEU A 98 -1.20 -11.45 -10.64
CA LEU A 98 -1.06 -10.03 -10.99
C LEU A 98 0.28 -9.74 -11.70
N ARG A 99 1.38 -10.38 -11.28
CA ARG A 99 2.69 -10.21 -11.93
C ARG A 99 2.73 -10.84 -13.32
N GLU A 100 2.11 -12.01 -13.50
CA GLU A 100 2.00 -12.70 -14.79
C GLU A 100 1.28 -11.84 -15.85
N ASN A 101 0.28 -11.05 -15.43
CA ASN A 101 -0.52 -10.19 -16.31
C ASN A 101 -0.17 -8.69 -16.14
N SER A 102 1.06 -8.40 -15.73
CA SER A 102 1.49 -7.05 -15.34
C SER A 102 1.38 -6.01 -16.47
N ASP A 103 1.66 -6.38 -17.73
CA ASP A 103 1.58 -5.45 -18.86
C ASP A 103 0.14 -4.98 -19.14
N LEU A 104 -0.83 -5.90 -19.10
CA LEU A 104 -2.25 -5.57 -19.25
C LEU A 104 -2.70 -4.66 -18.11
N LEU A 105 -2.38 -5.04 -16.87
CA LEU A 105 -2.75 -4.26 -15.69
C LEU A 105 -2.15 -2.84 -15.72
N LEU A 106 -0.87 -2.71 -16.06
CA LEU A 106 -0.20 -1.40 -16.17
C LEU A 106 -0.78 -0.55 -17.28
N SER A 107 -1.17 -1.16 -18.40
CA SER A 107 -1.82 -0.45 -19.50
C SER A 107 -3.20 0.07 -19.09
N THR A 108 -4.00 -0.75 -18.41
CA THR A 108 -5.30 -0.33 -17.86
C THR A 108 -5.14 0.80 -16.84
N MET A 109 -4.16 0.70 -15.94
CA MET A 109 -3.86 1.76 -14.97
C MET A 109 -3.42 3.06 -15.65
N ASP A 110 -2.61 2.98 -16.72
CA ASP A 110 -2.12 4.15 -17.46
C ASP A 110 -3.25 4.88 -18.20
N VAL A 111 -4.23 4.15 -18.72
CA VAL A 111 -5.46 4.75 -19.26
C VAL A 111 -6.26 5.40 -18.15
N PHE A 112 -6.54 4.66 -17.06
CA PHE A 112 -7.39 5.12 -15.97
C PHE A 112 -6.87 6.40 -15.30
N ILE A 113 -5.56 6.52 -15.06
CA ILE A 113 -4.99 7.69 -14.40
C ILE A 113 -5.00 8.95 -15.27
N LYS A 114 -5.06 8.79 -16.60
CA LYS A 114 -5.13 9.89 -17.56
C LYS A 114 -6.57 10.29 -17.89
N GLU A 115 -7.57 9.62 -17.30
CA GLU A 115 -8.96 10.02 -17.48
C GLU A 115 -9.24 11.34 -16.71
N PRO A 116 -9.84 12.35 -17.36
CA PRO A 116 -10.10 13.68 -16.76
C PRO A 116 -10.95 13.66 -15.48
N LEU A 117 -11.66 12.55 -15.21
CA LEU A 117 -12.51 12.40 -14.02
C LEU A 117 -11.70 12.31 -12.71
N MET A 118 -10.45 11.86 -12.77
CA MET A 118 -9.58 11.81 -11.59
C MET A 118 -9.07 13.20 -11.19
N GLU A 119 -8.92 14.11 -12.16
CA GLU A 119 -8.55 15.51 -11.92
C GLU A 119 -9.57 16.19 -11.01
N TRP A 120 -10.87 15.98 -11.27
CA TRP A 120 -11.97 16.46 -10.43
C TRP A 120 -11.84 16.01 -8.97
N MET A 121 -11.42 14.76 -8.74
CA MET A 121 -11.36 14.15 -7.40
C MET A 121 -10.19 14.72 -6.61
N GLU A 122 -9.05 14.91 -7.28
CA GLU A 122 -7.89 15.55 -6.70
C GLU A 122 -8.16 17.04 -6.40
N HIS A 123 -8.87 17.74 -7.29
CA HIS A 123 -9.33 19.12 -7.09
C HIS A 123 -10.37 19.22 -5.96
N ALA A 124 -11.29 18.27 -5.82
CA ALA A 124 -12.28 18.23 -4.74
C ALA A 124 -11.65 17.94 -3.37
N LEU A 125 -10.66 17.04 -3.30
CA LEU A 125 -9.86 16.77 -2.10
C LEU A 125 -9.01 17.98 -1.68
N LYS A 126 -8.48 18.73 -2.66
CA LYS A 126 -7.78 20.00 -2.43
C LYS A 126 -8.75 21.09 -1.96
N ALA A 127 -9.94 21.18 -2.56
CA ALA A 127 -10.95 22.20 -2.25
C ALA A 127 -11.61 21.98 -0.87
N SER A 128 -11.84 20.73 -0.44
CA SER A 128 -12.43 20.44 0.87
C SER A 128 -11.50 20.72 2.05
N LYS A 129 -10.18 20.79 1.80
CA LYS A 129 -9.14 21.02 2.82
C LYS A 129 -8.57 22.46 2.84
N GLN A 130 -9.01 23.33 1.92
CA GLN A 130 -8.60 24.74 1.85
C GLN A 130 -9.37 25.65 2.84
N VAL A 131 -9.30 25.36 4.14
CA VAL A 131 -9.62 26.38 5.17
C VAL A 131 -8.36 26.99 5.80
N THR A 132 -7.17 26.42 5.63
CA THR A 132 -5.94 27.02 6.16
C THR A 132 -4.70 26.64 5.37
N GLN A 133 -4.28 27.50 4.44
CA GLN A 133 -2.92 28.03 4.25
C GLN A 133 -2.68 28.47 2.79
N SER A 134 -2.27 29.72 2.68
CA SER A 134 -1.93 30.47 1.48
C SER A 134 -0.48 30.20 1.07
N GLU A 135 -0.21 29.08 0.41
CA GLU A 135 0.97 28.94 -0.45
C GLU A 135 0.53 28.24 -1.74
N SER A 136 0.73 28.91 -2.87
CA SER A 136 0.39 28.39 -4.20
C SER A 136 1.17 27.09 -4.46
N PRO A 137 0.49 25.94 -4.61
CA PRO A 137 1.16 24.69 -4.88
C PRO A 137 1.80 24.78 -6.26
N THR A 138 3.07 24.38 -6.37
CA THR A 138 3.71 24.10 -7.66
C THR A 138 2.88 23.01 -8.36
N VAL A 139 2.10 23.40 -9.36
CA VAL A 139 1.30 22.48 -10.17
C VAL A 139 2.29 21.61 -10.95
N ARG A 140 2.47 20.34 -10.53
CA ARG A 140 3.15 19.35 -11.37
C ARG A 140 2.23 19.14 -12.58
N SER A 141 2.80 19.04 -13.79
CA SER A 141 1.98 18.69 -14.94
C SER A 141 1.34 17.32 -14.70
N ASP A 142 0.07 17.17 -15.03
CA ASP A 142 -0.71 15.95 -14.79
C ASP A 142 -0.03 14.71 -15.43
N ASP A 143 0.63 14.91 -16.57
CA ASP A 143 1.44 13.89 -17.25
C ASP A 143 2.65 13.39 -16.41
N THR A 144 3.29 14.25 -15.62
CA THR A 144 4.40 13.84 -14.74
C THR A 144 3.89 13.01 -13.57
N TYR A 145 2.76 13.40 -12.99
CA TYR A 145 2.14 12.67 -11.88
C TYR A 145 1.72 11.26 -12.34
N ALA A 146 0.99 11.18 -13.46
CA ALA A 146 0.58 9.90 -14.06
C ALA A 146 1.77 8.96 -14.26
N LYS A 147 2.85 9.45 -14.88
CA LYS A 147 4.08 8.68 -15.10
C LYS A 147 4.71 8.18 -13.79
N ASP A 148 4.79 9.02 -12.77
CA ASP A 148 5.33 8.62 -11.46
C ASP A 148 4.48 7.53 -10.80
N ARG A 149 3.15 7.58 -10.93
CA ARG A 149 2.22 6.60 -10.35
C ARG A 149 2.30 5.26 -11.07
N ILE A 150 2.34 5.26 -12.39
CA ILE A 150 2.54 4.05 -13.20
C ILE A 150 3.92 3.44 -12.94
N LYS A 151 4.95 4.27 -12.76
CA LYS A 151 6.27 3.81 -12.34
C LYS A 151 6.21 3.10 -10.98
N SER A 152 5.53 3.68 -9.99
CA SER A 152 5.36 3.03 -8.68
C SER A 152 4.67 1.67 -8.79
N ALA A 153 3.55 1.58 -9.52
CA ALA A 153 2.85 0.31 -9.78
C ALA A 153 3.75 -0.72 -10.47
N ARG A 154 4.54 -0.30 -11.46
CA ARG A 154 5.50 -1.15 -12.16
C ARG A 154 6.59 -1.69 -11.23
N LEU A 155 7.11 -0.86 -10.31
CA LEU A 155 8.08 -1.33 -9.30
C LEU A 155 7.46 -2.39 -8.38
N LYS A 156 6.21 -2.22 -7.97
CA LYS A 156 5.50 -3.22 -7.15
C LYS A 156 5.35 -4.55 -7.90
N LEU A 157 4.91 -4.51 -9.16
CA LEU A 157 4.75 -5.71 -10.01
C LEU A 157 6.10 -6.36 -10.38
N ASN A 158 7.17 -5.56 -10.47
CA ASN A 158 8.53 -6.07 -10.68
C ASN A 158 9.18 -6.64 -9.42
N GLY A 159 8.46 -6.71 -8.31
CA GLY A 159 8.96 -7.32 -7.08
C GLY A 159 9.97 -6.47 -6.33
N ILE A 160 9.93 -5.15 -6.49
CA ILE A 160 10.80 -4.27 -5.68
C ILE A 160 10.30 -4.26 -4.23
N ASN A 161 11.24 -4.14 -3.29
CA ASN A 161 10.95 -4.11 -1.87
C ASN A 161 9.97 -2.97 -1.51
N PRO A 162 8.88 -3.26 -0.78
CA PRO A 162 7.87 -2.27 -0.39
C PRO A 162 8.42 -1.01 0.29
N ALA A 163 9.42 -1.17 1.16
CA ALA A 163 10.04 -0.05 1.89
C ALA A 163 10.77 0.92 0.95
N VAL A 164 11.42 0.40 -0.10
CA VAL A 164 12.12 1.22 -1.11
C VAL A 164 11.14 2.04 -1.94
N ILE A 165 10.00 1.44 -2.31
CA ILE A 165 8.94 2.10 -3.05
C ILE A 165 8.33 3.21 -2.20
N LEU A 166 7.94 2.89 -0.96
CA LEU A 166 7.33 3.84 -0.05
C LEU A 166 8.28 5.01 0.31
N GLY A 167 9.56 4.75 0.54
CA GLY A 167 10.56 5.79 0.75
C GLY A 167 10.69 6.75 -0.44
N SER A 168 10.48 6.23 -1.65
CA SER A 168 10.45 7.05 -2.87
C SER A 168 9.17 7.89 -2.96
N ASP A 169 8.02 7.33 -2.58
CA ASP A 169 6.74 8.05 -2.53
C ASP A 169 6.72 9.13 -1.45
N LEU A 170 7.33 8.91 -0.29
CA LEU A 170 7.45 9.91 0.78
C LEU A 170 8.19 11.17 0.33
N LYS A 171 9.21 11.03 -0.51
CA LYS A 171 9.94 12.17 -1.09
C LYS A 171 9.10 13.02 -2.03
N LEU A 172 8.01 12.45 -2.55
CA LEU A 172 7.05 13.16 -3.39
C LEU A 172 5.97 13.85 -2.57
N ASN A 173 5.90 13.63 -1.25
CA ASN A 173 4.86 14.22 -0.42
C ASN A 173 5.01 15.74 -0.35
N ASN A 174 3.92 16.43 -0.71
CA ASN A 174 3.94 17.89 -0.85
C ASN A 174 4.11 18.63 0.49
N PHE A 175 3.61 18.07 1.58
CA PHE A 175 3.65 18.62 2.94
C PHE A 175 5.01 18.42 3.62
N LEU A 176 5.80 17.43 3.19
CA LEU A 176 7.13 17.14 3.76
C LEU A 176 8.28 17.90 3.06
N ARG A 177 7.99 18.69 2.02
CA ARG A 177 8.97 19.50 1.28
C ARG A 177 9.63 20.64 2.09
N PRO A 178 8.92 21.37 2.97
CA PRO A 178 9.51 22.47 3.72
C PRO A 178 10.76 22.05 4.51
N SER A 179 11.77 22.91 4.56
CA SER A 179 13.05 22.61 5.22
C SER A 179 12.89 22.23 6.69
N ALA A 180 11.91 22.81 7.37
CA ALA A 180 11.56 22.51 8.77
C ALA A 180 11.11 21.06 9.00
N LEU A 181 10.65 20.35 7.96
CA LEU A 181 10.16 18.97 8.05
C LEU A 181 11.14 17.93 7.48
N LYS A 182 12.36 18.35 7.08
CA LYS A 182 13.38 17.43 6.56
C LYS A 182 13.78 16.36 7.58
N ASP A 183 13.86 16.72 8.85
CA ASP A 183 14.20 15.76 9.90
C ASP A 183 13.06 14.77 10.12
N ALA A 184 11.80 15.23 10.10
CA ALA A 184 10.64 14.36 10.15
C ALA A 184 10.61 13.37 8.97
N LEU A 185 10.86 13.84 7.74
CA LEU A 185 10.97 12.99 6.56
C LEU A 185 12.06 11.93 6.72
N ARG A 186 13.25 12.31 7.23
CA ARG A 186 14.34 11.36 7.49
C ARG A 186 13.96 10.31 8.53
N GLN A 187 13.25 10.69 9.58
CA GLN A 187 12.76 9.74 10.58
C GLN A 187 11.72 8.79 9.97
N MET A 188 10.78 9.30 9.17
CA MET A 188 9.81 8.45 8.47
C MET A 188 10.50 7.47 7.50
N GLU A 189 11.49 7.92 6.72
CA GLU A 189 12.26 7.03 5.85
C GLU A 189 12.99 5.94 6.64
N LYS A 190 13.51 6.26 7.82
CA LYS A 190 14.17 5.29 8.70
C LYS A 190 13.19 4.25 9.24
N VAL A 191 12.03 4.69 9.74
CA VAL A 191 10.95 3.81 10.23
C VAL A 191 10.46 2.89 9.11
N VAL A 192 10.19 3.45 7.93
CA VAL A 192 9.78 2.67 6.75
C VAL A 192 10.86 1.67 6.34
N GLY A 193 12.14 2.06 6.37
CA GLY A 193 13.25 1.18 6.07
C GLY A 193 13.33 -0.04 7.00
N GLY A 194 12.92 0.13 8.26
CA GLY A 194 13.01 -0.90 9.29
C GLY A 194 14.45 -1.14 9.75
N ASP A 195 14.60 -2.04 10.70
CA ASP A 195 15.86 -2.45 11.27
C ASP A 195 16.22 -3.91 10.89
N GLN A 196 17.51 -4.19 10.73
CA GLN A 196 18.01 -5.48 10.25
C GLN A 196 17.87 -6.62 11.27
N ILE A 197 17.56 -6.31 12.54
CA ILE A 197 17.40 -7.31 13.60
C ILE A 197 15.96 -7.82 13.60
N HIS A 198 14.96 -6.94 13.55
CA HIS A 198 13.57 -7.36 13.72
C HIS A 198 12.76 -7.38 12.42
N ASN A 199 13.10 -6.56 11.43
CA ASN A 199 12.26 -6.39 10.24
C ASN A 199 12.77 -7.21 9.06
N LYS A 200 11.91 -8.11 8.56
CA LYS A 200 12.21 -8.92 7.36
C LYS A 200 12.52 -8.03 6.15
N ARG A 201 11.81 -6.91 5.99
CA ARG A 201 12.02 -5.99 4.87
C ARG A 201 13.43 -5.40 4.82
N ALA A 202 14.05 -5.16 5.99
CA ALA A 202 15.40 -4.64 6.10
C ALA A 202 16.45 -5.76 5.94
N GLN A 203 16.20 -6.94 6.50
CA GLN A 203 17.06 -8.13 6.36
C GLN A 203 17.22 -8.54 4.90
N ILE A 204 16.11 -8.61 4.17
CA ILE A 204 16.11 -8.96 2.75
C ILE A 204 16.85 -7.90 1.93
N LEU A 205 16.67 -6.60 2.23
CA LEU A 205 17.43 -5.55 1.55
C LEU A 205 18.93 -5.68 1.78
N MET A 206 19.34 -6.05 2.99
CA MET A 206 20.74 -6.29 3.30
C MET A 206 21.29 -7.49 2.53
N GLN A 207 20.54 -8.57 2.32
CA GLN A 207 21.06 -9.72 1.55
C GLN A 207 21.51 -9.36 0.12
N TYR A 208 20.99 -8.27 -0.44
CA TYR A 208 21.29 -7.81 -1.79
C TYR A 208 22.11 -6.51 -1.80
N GLU A 209 23.10 -6.35 -0.90
CA GLU A 209 23.99 -5.20 -0.55
C GLU A 209 24.47 -4.24 -1.67
N SER A 210 24.09 -4.43 -2.94
CA SER A 210 24.46 -3.61 -4.10
C SER A 210 23.27 -3.18 -4.99
N ASN A 211 22.08 -3.77 -4.85
CA ASN A 211 20.94 -3.48 -5.73
C ASN A 211 19.63 -3.30 -4.95
N ARG A 212 19.34 -2.06 -4.55
CA ARG A 212 18.05 -1.69 -3.92
C ARG A 212 16.83 -1.91 -4.82
N TYR A 213 17.04 -2.16 -6.11
CA TYR A 213 16.01 -2.54 -7.08
C TYR A 213 16.11 -4.02 -7.47
N HIS A 214 16.65 -4.86 -6.58
CA HIS A 214 16.61 -6.31 -6.77
C HIS A 214 15.16 -6.78 -6.86
N LYS A 215 14.90 -7.68 -7.80
CA LYS A 215 13.58 -8.29 -8.03
C LYS A 215 13.39 -9.42 -7.05
N LEU A 216 12.61 -9.17 -5.99
CA LEU A 216 12.23 -10.18 -5.02
C LEU A 216 11.34 -11.24 -5.65
N THR A 217 11.44 -12.45 -5.12
CA THR A 217 10.42 -13.48 -5.31
C THR A 217 9.07 -13.00 -4.79
N VAL A 218 7.99 -13.68 -5.16
CA VAL A 218 6.66 -13.33 -4.63
C VAL A 218 6.60 -13.57 -3.13
N ASP A 219 7.12 -14.69 -2.65
CA ASP A 219 7.22 -15.01 -1.22
C ASP A 219 7.93 -13.90 -0.41
N GLU A 220 9.14 -13.51 -0.81
CA GLU A 220 9.89 -12.44 -0.14
C GLU A 220 9.14 -11.12 -0.15
N GLN A 221 8.50 -10.76 -1.28
CA GLN A 221 7.74 -9.52 -1.33
C GLN A 221 6.53 -9.56 -0.39
N ILE A 222 5.78 -10.67 -0.34
CA ILE A 222 4.65 -10.81 0.58
C ILE A 222 5.13 -10.77 2.03
N ASP A 223 6.25 -11.40 2.35
CA ASP A 223 6.85 -11.34 3.69
C ASP A 223 7.21 -9.90 4.09
N CYS A 224 7.80 -9.12 3.18
CA CYS A 224 8.07 -7.70 3.43
C CYS A 224 6.78 -6.88 3.61
N ILE A 225 5.72 -7.17 2.86
CA ILE A 225 4.43 -6.47 2.96
C ILE A 225 3.79 -6.74 4.33
N ILE A 226 3.75 -8.01 4.77
CA ILE A 226 3.18 -8.39 6.06
C ILE A 226 4.00 -7.82 7.21
N ASP A 227 5.34 -7.91 7.13
CA ASP A 227 6.28 -7.30 8.09
C ASP A 227 6.00 -5.80 8.27
N GLN A 228 5.97 -5.03 7.18
CA GLN A 228 5.72 -3.59 7.23
C GLN A 228 4.29 -3.26 7.72
N ALA A 229 3.29 -4.07 7.40
CA ALA A 229 1.90 -3.83 7.81
C ALA A 229 1.63 -4.11 9.30
N THR A 230 2.54 -4.83 9.96
CA THR A 230 2.41 -5.25 11.36
C THR A 230 3.46 -4.63 12.27
N ASP A 231 4.32 -3.77 11.73
CA ASP A 231 5.38 -3.11 12.48
C ASP A 231 4.81 -2.09 13.47
N VAL A 232 5.20 -2.26 14.74
CA VAL A 232 4.79 -1.39 15.84
C VAL A 232 5.35 0.03 15.70
N ASP A 233 6.52 0.19 15.09
CA ASP A 233 7.13 1.51 14.87
C ASP A 233 6.42 2.30 13.75
N ILE A 234 5.64 1.61 12.92
CA ILE A 234 4.79 2.23 11.89
C ILE A 234 3.37 2.49 12.42
N LEU A 235 2.87 1.63 13.32
CA LEU A 235 1.51 1.71 13.85
C LEU A 235 1.37 2.60 15.09
N GLY A 236 2.46 2.82 15.84
CA GLY A 236 2.54 3.62 17.06
C GLY A 236 2.79 5.10 16.80
#